data_AF-A0A3M1STP5-F1
#
_entry.id   AF-A0A3M1STP5-F1
#
_cell.length_a   1.000
_cell.length_b   1.000
_cell.length_c   1.000
_cell.angle_alpha   90.00
_cell.angle_beta   90.00
_cell.angle_gamma   90.00
#
_symmetry.space_group_name_H-M   'P 1'
#
loop_
_entity.id
_entity.type
_entity.pdbx_description
1 polymer ?
#
loop_
_entity_poly.entity_id
_entity_poly.type
_entity_poly.pdbx_seq_one_letter_code
_entity_poly.pdbx_strand_id
1 'polypeptide(L)'
;ANRGEGTLGRVINDESLYKNLDTTISETRITMLKLQRTLDQINEGKGSAGRLLNDPLLYENLNKTVMQLEAISRDLRDGKGTAGRLLNDEALYNNANTAIEELRVSAQKLGKVADNLDRLLVELNEGKGTAGKLLKDPQLYEDLRESVAKLNLILSDVRAGKGTVGKLFTDETLYSNLNQTTANINQFSSEGTKLLNDFRQNPKKFLTIKLKIF
;
A
#
# COMPACT_ATOMS: atom_id res chain seq x y z
N ALA A 1 -48.90 -19.63 83.61
CA ALA A 1 -47.79 -18.67 83.72
C ALA A 1 -46.76 -18.99 82.64
N ASN A 2 -46.72 -18.21 81.56
CA ASN A 2 -45.69 -18.34 80.53
C ASN A 2 -44.74 -17.16 80.74
N ARG A 3 -43.69 -17.37 81.55
CA ARG A 3 -42.64 -16.38 81.79
C ARG A 3 -41.95 -16.15 80.44
N GLY A 4 -41.80 -14.90 80.00
CA GLY A 4 -41.36 -14.51 78.65
C GLY A 4 -39.95 -14.95 78.26
N GLU A 5 -39.68 -16.25 78.22
CA GLU A 5 -38.39 -16.88 77.93
C GLU A 5 -38.20 -17.20 76.44
N GLY A 6 -39.23 -16.96 75.61
CA GLY A 6 -39.12 -17.01 74.15
C GLY A 6 -38.33 -15.81 73.60
N THR A 7 -37.76 -15.96 72.40
CA THR A 7 -37.01 -14.89 71.70
C THR A 7 -37.80 -13.58 71.62
N LEU A 8 -39.12 -13.66 71.38
CA LEU A 8 -40.03 -12.51 71.40
C LEU A 8 -40.12 -11.81 72.77
N GLY A 9 -40.11 -12.56 73.87
CA GLY A 9 -40.10 -12.01 75.22
C GLY A 9 -38.78 -11.34 75.59
N ARG A 10 -37.65 -11.84 75.06
CA ARG A 10 -36.34 -11.19 75.22
C ARG A 10 -36.24 -9.91 74.41
N VAL A 11 -36.69 -9.90 73.15
CA VAL A 11 -36.67 -8.69 72.29
C VAL A 11 -37.57 -7.58 72.85
N ILE A 12 -38.77 -7.92 73.33
CA ILE A 12 -39.72 -6.92 73.87
C ILE A 12 -39.26 -6.35 75.22
N ASN A 13 -38.43 -7.08 75.98
CA ASN A 13 -37.86 -6.61 77.24
C ASN A 13 -36.40 -6.13 77.11
N ASP A 14 -35.86 -6.05 75.89
CA ASP A 14 -34.48 -5.63 75.67
C ASP A 14 -34.37 -4.11 75.77
N GLU A 15 -33.90 -3.62 76.93
CA GLU A 15 -33.67 -2.19 77.15
C GLU A 15 -32.71 -1.55 76.13
N SER A 16 -31.79 -2.33 75.54
CA SER A 16 -30.85 -1.82 74.55
C SER A 16 -31.56 -1.51 73.23
N LEU A 17 -32.59 -2.28 72.85
CA LEU A 17 -33.39 -2.02 71.67
C LEU A 17 -34.15 -0.70 71.80
N TYR A 18 -34.77 -0.44 72.95
CA TYR A 18 -35.47 0.82 73.20
C TYR A 18 -34.52 2.02 73.19
N LYS A 19 -33.32 1.89 73.79
CA LYS A 19 -32.29 2.95 73.76
C LYS A 19 -31.78 3.24 72.35
N ASN A 20 -31.59 2.21 71.53
CA ASN A 20 -31.16 2.35 70.14
C ASN A 20 -32.26 2.96 69.26
N LEU A 21 -33.52 2.58 69.47
CA LEU A 21 -34.66 3.19 68.80
C LEU A 21 -34.81 4.67 69.17
N ASP A 22 -34.70 5.01 70.45
CA ASP A 22 -34.76 6.41 70.91
C ASP A 22 -33.63 7.27 70.32
N THR A 23 -32.41 6.72 70.29
CA THR A 23 -31.24 7.37 69.65
C THR A 23 -31.49 7.57 68.16
N THR A 24 -31.96 6.53 67.45
CA THR A 24 -32.25 6.60 66.01
C THR A 24 -33.33 7.63 65.70
N ILE A 25 -34.41 7.68 66.49
CA ILE A 25 -35.49 8.65 66.33
C ILE A 25 -34.96 10.08 66.57
N SER A 26 -34.11 10.25 67.57
CA SER A 26 -33.48 11.54 67.89
C SER A 26 -32.54 12.02 66.77
N GLU A 27 -31.68 11.13 66.25
CA GLU A 27 -30.81 11.41 65.11
C GLU A 27 -31.59 11.71 63.83
N THR A 28 -32.68 10.97 63.59
CA THR A 28 -33.59 11.21 62.46
C THR A 28 -34.24 12.58 62.59
N ARG A 29 -34.69 12.98 63.78
CA ARG A 29 -35.23 14.32 64.04
C ARG A 29 -34.19 15.41 63.74
N ILE A 30 -32.96 15.25 64.22
CA ILE A 30 -31.87 16.21 63.96
C ILE A 30 -31.57 16.30 62.46
N THR A 31 -31.55 15.17 61.77
CA THR A 31 -31.33 15.11 60.31
C THR A 31 -32.43 15.84 59.55
N MET A 32 -33.70 15.60 59.89
CA MET A 32 -34.82 16.32 59.29
C MET A 32 -34.76 17.83 59.55
N LEU A 33 -34.33 18.26 60.74
CA LEU A 33 -34.13 19.68 61.03
C LEU A 33 -33.00 20.30 60.21
N LYS A 34 -31.89 19.57 59.98
CA LYS A 34 -30.79 20.03 59.11
C LYS A 34 -31.22 20.09 57.64
N LEU A 35 -31.98 19.10 57.18
CA LEU A 35 -32.53 19.07 55.83
C LEU A 35 -33.48 20.24 55.62
N GLN A 36 -34.41 20.47 56.55
CA GLN A 36 -35.32 21.60 56.49
C GLN A 36 -34.54 22.92 56.39
N ARG A 37 -33.55 23.14 57.26
CA ARG A 37 -32.70 24.34 57.18
C ARG A 37 -31.94 24.47 55.85
N THR A 38 -31.49 23.36 55.27
CA THR A 38 -30.80 23.37 53.97
C THR A 38 -31.77 23.77 52.85
N LEU A 39 -33.00 23.23 52.89
CA LEU A 39 -34.06 23.60 51.95
C LEU A 39 -34.48 25.06 52.13
N ASP A 40 -34.60 25.53 53.38
CA ASP A 40 -34.89 26.93 53.68
C ASP A 40 -33.78 27.83 53.13
N GLN A 41 -32.51 27.47 53.33
CA GLN A 41 -31.38 28.21 52.76
C GLN A 41 -31.43 28.23 51.23
N ILE A 42 -31.78 27.13 50.58
CA ILE A 42 -31.94 27.08 49.11
C ILE A 42 -33.09 27.98 48.67
N ASN A 43 -34.25 27.91 49.32
CA ASN A 43 -35.42 28.74 49.01
C ASN A 43 -35.17 30.23 49.26
N GLU A 44 -34.33 30.56 50.24
CA GLU A 44 -33.87 31.92 50.53
C GLU A 44 -32.74 32.39 49.59
N GLY A 45 -32.32 31.58 48.61
CA GLY A 45 -31.27 31.95 47.66
C GLY A 45 -29.85 31.92 48.25
N LYS A 46 -29.64 31.27 49.39
CA LYS A 46 -28.32 31.15 50.03
C LYS A 46 -27.53 29.98 49.43
N GLY A 47 -26.20 30.14 49.37
CA GLY A 47 -25.31 29.18 48.70
C GLY A 47 -25.43 29.19 47.17
N SER A 48 -24.62 28.41 46.48
CA SER A 48 -24.60 28.39 45.00
C SER A 48 -25.89 27.79 44.40
N ALA A 49 -26.41 26.71 44.99
CA ALA A 49 -27.66 26.08 44.55
C ALA A 49 -28.87 27.00 44.77
N GLY A 50 -28.97 27.64 45.94
CA GLY A 50 -30.01 28.62 46.21
C GLY A 50 -29.93 29.81 45.25
N ARG A 51 -28.74 30.37 45.04
CA ARG A 51 -28.55 31.47 44.08
C ARG A 51 -28.97 31.06 42.67
N LEU A 52 -28.51 29.90 42.18
CA LEU A 52 -28.84 29.41 40.83
C LEU A 52 -30.34 29.16 40.65
N LEU A 53 -30.98 28.47 41.60
CA LEU A 53 -32.41 28.12 41.50
C LEU A 53 -33.33 29.33 41.61
N ASN A 54 -32.90 30.38 42.31
CA ASN A 54 -33.66 31.62 42.47
C ASN A 54 -33.16 32.74 41.55
N ASP A 55 -32.22 32.49 40.63
CA ASP A 55 -31.69 33.51 39.74
C ASP A 55 -32.72 33.81 38.62
N PRO A 56 -33.30 35.02 38.56
CA PRO A 56 -34.21 35.39 37.48
C PRO A 56 -33.50 35.39 36.11
N LEU A 57 -32.19 35.64 36.08
CA LEU A 57 -31.41 35.64 34.84
C LEU A 57 -31.23 34.24 34.25
N LEU A 58 -31.38 33.18 35.05
CA LEU A 58 -31.27 31.80 34.56
C LEU A 58 -32.32 31.55 33.46
N TYR A 59 -33.57 31.93 33.70
CA TYR A 59 -34.64 31.76 32.73
C TYR A 59 -34.37 32.59 31.46
N GLU A 60 -33.95 33.84 31.61
CA GLU A 60 -33.63 34.70 30.47
C GLU A 60 -32.48 34.15 29.61
N ASN A 61 -31.43 33.64 30.25
CA ASN A 61 -30.27 33.09 29.55
C ASN A 61 -30.60 31.75 28.87
N LEU A 62 -31.43 30.91 29.51
CA LEU A 62 -31.95 29.70 28.87
C LEU A 62 -32.80 30.05 27.65
N ASN A 63 -33.69 31.03 27.76
CA ASN A 63 -34.51 31.49 26.64
C ASN A 63 -33.65 32.04 25.49
N LYS A 64 -32.62 32.85 25.79
CA LYS A 64 -31.65 33.33 24.80
C LYS A 64 -30.91 32.19 24.11
N THR A 65 -30.51 31.18 24.86
CA THR A 65 -29.84 29.99 24.32
C THR A 65 -30.75 29.24 23.38
N VAL A 66 -32.02 29.02 23.76
CA VAL A 66 -33.02 28.38 22.89
C VAL A 66 -33.21 29.18 21.61
N MET A 67 -33.39 30.51 21.69
CA MET A 67 -33.52 31.36 20.50
C MET A 67 -32.28 31.29 19.59
N GLN A 68 -31.07 31.24 20.15
CA GLN A 68 -29.84 31.08 19.37
C GLN A 68 -29.77 29.72 18.68
N LEU A 69 -30.13 28.63 19.38
CA LEU A 69 -30.18 27.30 18.80
C LEU A 69 -31.23 27.19 17.70
N GLU A 70 -32.39 27.82 17.86
CA GLU A 70 -33.41 27.91 16.82
C GLU A 70 -32.90 28.69 15.60
N ALA A 71 -32.18 29.77 15.81
CA ALA A 71 -31.56 30.54 14.73
C ALA A 71 -30.51 29.72 13.97
N ILE A 72 -29.62 29.02 14.69
CA ILE A 72 -28.63 28.11 14.08
C ILE A 72 -29.33 27.00 13.29
N SER A 73 -30.35 26.36 13.87
CA SER A 73 -31.12 25.31 13.20
C SER A 73 -31.82 25.81 11.93
N ARG A 74 -32.33 27.05 11.95
CA ARG A 74 -32.88 27.71 10.77
C ARG A 74 -31.81 27.97 9.72
N ASP A 75 -30.68 28.56 10.11
CA ASP A 75 -29.58 28.86 9.18
C ASP A 75 -29.01 27.59 8.54
N LEU A 76 -28.93 26.47 9.28
CA LEU A 76 -28.54 25.17 8.73
C LEU A 76 -29.54 24.66 7.69
N ARG A 77 -30.85 24.75 7.97
CA ARG A 77 -31.91 24.36 7.02
C ARG A 77 -31.95 25.27 5.79
N ASP A 78 -31.69 26.55 5.97
CA ASP A 78 -31.65 27.55 4.90
C ASP A 78 -30.33 27.49 4.09
N GLY A 79 -29.44 26.54 4.40
CA GLY A 79 -28.19 26.36 3.66
C GLY A 79 -27.14 27.44 3.93
N LYS A 80 -27.25 28.19 5.03
CA LYS A 80 -26.28 29.24 5.39
C LYS A 80 -25.07 28.67 6.12
N GLY A 81 -23.93 29.34 5.95
CA GLY A 81 -22.65 28.88 6.49
C GLY A 81 -22.15 27.59 5.81
N THR A 82 -20.99 27.10 6.20
CA THR A 82 -20.39 25.91 5.60
C THR A 82 -21.18 24.64 5.89
N ALA A 83 -21.64 24.47 7.14
CA ALA A 83 -22.44 23.32 7.54
C ALA A 83 -23.82 23.30 6.85
N GLY A 84 -24.51 24.43 6.77
CA GLY A 84 -25.79 24.51 6.06
C GLY A 84 -25.63 24.24 4.56
N ARG A 85 -24.61 24.83 3.91
CA ARG A 85 -24.33 24.56 2.49
C ARG A 85 -24.06 23.09 2.24
N LEU A 86 -23.23 22.45 3.08
CA LEU A 86 -22.90 21.03 2.95
C LEU A 86 -24.13 20.13 3.15
N LEU A 87 -24.98 20.44 4.14
CA LEU A 87 -26.19 19.66 4.41
C LEU A 87 -27.22 19.75 3.28
N ASN A 88 -27.26 20.86 2.55
CA ASN A 88 -28.20 21.08 1.45
C ASN A 88 -27.54 20.92 0.06
N ASP A 89 -26.32 20.39 -0.01
CA ASP A 89 -25.61 20.25 -1.29
C ASP A 89 -26.13 19.03 -2.06
N GLU A 90 -27.08 19.26 -2.98
CA GLU A 90 -27.57 18.23 -3.90
C GLU A 90 -26.46 17.66 -4.79
N ALA A 91 -25.47 18.48 -5.17
CA ALA A 91 -24.37 18.02 -6.01
C ALA A 91 -23.50 17.02 -5.24
N LEU A 92 -23.29 17.20 -3.94
CA LEU A 92 -22.59 16.21 -3.12
C LEU A 92 -23.31 14.86 -3.08
N TYR A 93 -24.63 14.85 -2.88
CA TYR A 93 -25.42 13.61 -2.90
C TYR A 93 -25.36 12.91 -4.27
N ASN A 94 -25.53 13.68 -5.35
CA ASN A 94 -25.46 13.16 -6.71
C ASN A 94 -24.05 12.63 -7.04
N ASN A 95 -23.00 13.32 -6.62
CA ASN A 95 -21.62 12.88 -6.80
C ASN A 95 -21.32 11.63 -5.99
N ALA A 96 -21.82 11.52 -4.75
CA ALA A 96 -21.67 10.33 -3.92
C ALA A 96 -22.35 9.11 -4.57
N ASN A 97 -23.58 9.28 -5.07
CA ASN A 97 -24.28 8.21 -5.79
C ASN A 97 -23.55 7.80 -7.07
N THR A 98 -23.02 8.77 -7.82
CA THR A 98 -22.22 8.50 -9.03
C THR A 98 -20.96 7.72 -8.68
N ALA A 99 -20.24 8.12 -7.63
CA ALA A 99 -19.05 7.42 -7.17
C ALA A 99 -19.37 5.98 -6.74
N ILE A 100 -20.49 5.75 -6.05
CA ILE A 100 -20.94 4.40 -5.67
C ILE A 100 -21.22 3.55 -6.92
N GLU A 101 -21.86 4.14 -7.93
CA GLU A 101 -22.16 3.43 -9.18
C GLU A 101 -20.88 3.08 -9.96
N GLU A 102 -19.93 4.01 -10.06
CA GLU A 102 -18.62 3.76 -10.66
C GLU A 102 -17.83 2.68 -9.92
N LEU A 103 -17.89 2.67 -8.59
CA LEU A 103 -17.30 1.62 -7.76
C LEU A 103 -17.94 0.26 -8.02
N ARG A 104 -19.27 0.21 -8.14
CA ARG A 104 -20.00 -1.01 -8.47
C ARG A 104 -19.58 -1.57 -9.84
N VAL A 105 -19.51 -0.72 -10.86
CA VAL A 105 -19.05 -1.11 -12.21
C VAL A 105 -17.60 -1.60 -12.18
N SER A 106 -16.74 -0.94 -11.42
CA SER A 106 -15.33 -1.32 -11.27
C SER A 106 -15.19 -2.69 -10.59
N ALA A 107 -15.95 -2.94 -9.53
CA ALA A 107 -15.99 -4.24 -8.86
C ALA A 107 -16.46 -5.36 -9.81
N GLN A 108 -17.46 -5.09 -10.66
CA GLN A 108 -17.91 -6.05 -11.68
C GLN A 108 -16.82 -6.35 -12.72
N LYS A 109 -16.07 -5.34 -13.17
CA LYS A 109 -14.94 -5.54 -14.09
C LYS A 109 -13.85 -6.38 -13.46
N LEU A 110 -13.52 -6.13 -12.19
CA LEU A 110 -12.55 -6.93 -11.43
C LEU A 110 -13.00 -8.39 -11.31
N GLY A 111 -14.29 -8.63 -11.03
CA GLY A 111 -14.86 -9.98 -11.04
C GLY A 111 -14.63 -10.70 -12.37
N LYS A 112 -14.91 -10.04 -13.51
CA LYS A 112 -14.65 -10.63 -14.84
C LYS A 112 -13.18 -10.91 -15.11
N VAL A 113 -12.27 -10.06 -14.61
CA VAL A 113 -10.83 -10.31 -14.74
C VAL A 113 -10.44 -11.55 -13.94
N ALA A 114 -10.94 -11.69 -12.71
CA ALA A 114 -10.72 -12.88 -11.90
C ALA A 114 -11.25 -14.14 -12.61
N ASP A 115 -12.49 -14.12 -13.13
CA ASP A 115 -13.06 -15.24 -13.88
C ASP A 115 -12.24 -15.64 -15.11
N ASN A 116 -11.69 -14.65 -15.83
CA ASN A 116 -10.84 -14.89 -16.99
C ASN A 116 -9.48 -15.46 -16.60
N LEU A 117 -8.90 -15.00 -15.49
CA LEU A 117 -7.66 -15.55 -14.94
C LEU A 117 -7.86 -16.99 -14.48
N ASP A 118 -8.95 -17.29 -13.78
CA ASP A 118 -9.29 -18.65 -13.36
C ASP A 118 -9.42 -19.57 -14.59
N ARG A 119 -10.12 -19.13 -15.64
CA ARG A 119 -10.23 -19.89 -16.89
C ARG A 119 -8.87 -20.12 -17.53
N LEU A 120 -8.02 -19.09 -17.62
CA LEU A 120 -6.68 -19.19 -18.18
C LEU A 120 -5.81 -20.16 -17.37
N LEU A 121 -5.88 -20.14 -16.04
CA LEU A 121 -5.14 -21.05 -15.17
C LEU A 121 -5.60 -22.50 -15.34
N VAL A 122 -6.92 -22.72 -15.47
CA VAL A 122 -7.48 -24.05 -15.78
C VAL A 122 -6.98 -24.52 -17.15
N GLU A 123 -7.07 -23.68 -18.18
CA GLU A 123 -6.60 -24.01 -19.53
C GLU A 123 -5.10 -24.31 -19.56
N LEU A 124 -4.27 -23.52 -18.87
CA LEU A 124 -2.84 -23.78 -18.74
C LEU A 124 -2.54 -25.10 -18.04
N ASN A 125 -3.24 -25.40 -16.94
CA ASN A 125 -3.08 -26.65 -16.21
C ASN A 125 -3.51 -27.87 -17.02
N GLU A 126 -4.54 -27.72 -17.86
CA GLU A 126 -5.00 -28.72 -18.82
C GLU A 126 -4.10 -28.82 -20.06
N GLY A 127 -3.07 -27.99 -20.18
CA GLY A 127 -2.17 -27.99 -21.32
C GLY A 127 -2.79 -27.43 -22.60
N LYS A 128 -3.85 -26.62 -22.49
CA LYS A 128 -4.51 -25.96 -23.63
C LYS A 128 -3.75 -24.67 -24.03
N GLY A 129 -3.84 -24.31 -25.31
CA GLY A 129 -3.08 -23.19 -25.88
C GLY A 129 -1.58 -23.49 -26.04
N THR A 130 -0.83 -22.60 -26.70
CA THR A 130 0.62 -22.80 -26.93
C THR A 130 1.42 -22.80 -25.63
N ALA A 131 1.09 -21.92 -24.68
CA ALA A 131 1.77 -21.88 -23.37
C ALA A 131 1.46 -23.12 -22.51
N GLY A 132 0.20 -23.57 -22.45
CA GLY A 132 -0.15 -24.80 -21.73
C GLY A 132 0.47 -26.03 -22.37
N LYS A 133 0.45 -26.13 -23.71
CA LYS A 133 1.13 -27.21 -24.45
C LYS A 133 2.63 -27.23 -24.18
N LEU A 134 3.30 -26.08 -24.28
CA LEU A 134 4.74 -25.94 -24.00
C LEU A 134 5.08 -26.33 -22.55
N LEU A 135 4.27 -25.93 -21.56
CA LEU A 135 4.50 -26.26 -20.16
C LEU A 135 4.32 -27.75 -19.85
N LYS A 136 3.49 -28.45 -20.62
CA LYS A 136 3.20 -29.88 -20.45
C LYS A 136 3.98 -30.78 -21.40
N ASP A 137 4.79 -30.23 -22.30
CA ASP A 137 5.49 -30.99 -23.32
C ASP A 137 6.74 -31.68 -22.74
N PRO A 138 6.75 -33.02 -22.59
CA PRO A 138 7.93 -33.75 -22.13
C PRO A 138 9.07 -33.70 -23.16
N GLN A 139 8.77 -33.53 -24.45
CA GLN A 139 9.78 -33.45 -25.50
C GLN A 139 10.60 -32.16 -25.40
N LEU A 140 10.00 -31.06 -24.96
CA LEU A 140 10.73 -29.80 -24.73
C LEU A 140 11.81 -29.95 -23.65
N TYR A 141 11.53 -30.71 -22.59
CA TYR A 141 12.52 -31.01 -21.55
C TYR A 141 13.68 -31.84 -22.10
N GLU A 142 13.37 -32.85 -22.90
CA GLU A 142 14.35 -33.71 -23.57
C GLU A 142 15.22 -32.92 -24.56
N ASP A 143 14.60 -32.08 -25.40
CA ASP A 143 15.27 -31.24 -26.39
C ASP A 143 16.19 -30.19 -25.72
N LEU A 144 15.76 -29.60 -24.60
CA LEU A 144 16.59 -28.70 -23.79
C LEU A 144 17.77 -29.43 -23.16
N ARG A 145 17.55 -30.61 -22.60
CA ARG A 145 18.62 -31.43 -22.03
C ARG A 145 19.65 -31.82 -23.09
N GLU A 146 19.19 -32.21 -24.28
CA GLU A 146 20.05 -32.55 -25.41
C GLU A 146 20.82 -31.32 -25.93
N SER A 147 20.17 -30.16 -26.00
CA SER A 147 20.81 -28.90 -26.39
C SER A 147 21.91 -28.50 -25.42
N VAL A 148 21.67 -28.61 -24.11
CA VAL A 148 22.69 -28.37 -23.07
C VAL A 148 23.84 -29.37 -23.19
N ALA A 149 23.54 -30.65 -23.46
CA ALA A 149 24.57 -31.66 -23.68
C ALA A 149 25.45 -31.35 -24.90
N LYS A 150 24.84 -30.95 -26.04
CA LYS A 150 25.56 -30.54 -27.25
C LYS A 150 26.42 -29.29 -27.03
N LEU A 151 25.89 -28.29 -26.30
CA LEU A 151 26.66 -27.10 -25.94
C LEU A 151 27.87 -27.44 -25.07
N ASN A 152 27.70 -28.33 -24.08
CA ASN A 152 28.81 -28.78 -23.24
C ASN A 152 29.88 -29.50 -24.06
N LEU A 153 29.50 -30.30 -25.06
CA LEU A 153 30.43 -30.94 -25.98
C LEU A 153 31.19 -29.93 -26.84
N ILE A 154 30.50 -28.94 -27.41
CA ILE A 154 31.14 -27.86 -28.19
C ILE A 154 32.14 -27.10 -27.33
N LEU A 155 31.75 -26.74 -26.10
CA LEU A 155 32.64 -26.04 -25.16
C LEU A 155 33.85 -26.90 -24.76
N SER A 156 33.64 -28.21 -24.59
CA SER A 156 34.74 -29.15 -24.31
C SER A 156 35.70 -29.24 -25.51
N ASP A 157 35.18 -29.32 -26.73
CA ASP A 157 35.99 -29.39 -27.95
C ASP A 157 36.77 -28.09 -28.20
N VAL A 158 36.16 -26.93 -27.93
CA VAL A 158 36.85 -25.62 -27.99
C VAL A 158 38.00 -25.58 -26.98
N ARG A 159 37.77 -25.98 -25.73
CA ARG A 159 38.83 -26.04 -24.70
C ARG A 159 39.94 -27.02 -25.05
N ALA A 160 39.60 -28.12 -25.73
CA ALA A 160 40.56 -29.11 -26.21
C ALA A 160 41.27 -28.68 -27.51
N GLY A 161 41.05 -27.46 -28.01
CA GLY A 161 41.69 -26.96 -29.23
C GLY A 161 41.18 -27.62 -30.51
N LYS A 162 40.01 -28.28 -30.48
CA LYS A 162 39.43 -28.95 -31.65
C LYS A 162 38.57 -27.99 -32.47
N GLY A 163 38.48 -28.26 -33.78
CA GLY A 163 37.77 -27.41 -34.72
C GLY A 163 38.47 -26.07 -34.98
N THR A 164 37.91 -25.24 -35.86
CA THR A 164 38.51 -23.95 -36.24
C THR A 164 38.52 -22.96 -35.07
N VAL A 165 37.45 -22.91 -34.27
CA VAL A 165 37.36 -22.02 -33.09
C VAL A 165 38.29 -22.48 -31.98
N GLY A 166 38.33 -23.78 -31.67
CA GLY A 166 39.26 -24.31 -30.67
C GLY A 166 40.71 -24.06 -31.08
N LYS A 167 41.09 -24.37 -32.33
CA LYS A 167 42.42 -24.07 -32.86
C LYS A 167 42.72 -22.57 -32.79
N LEU A 168 41.79 -21.70 -33.17
CA LEU A 168 41.99 -20.24 -33.08
C LEU A 168 42.26 -19.76 -31.65
N PHE A 169 41.61 -20.37 -30.65
CA PHE A 169 41.76 -20.00 -29.24
C PHE A 169 43.02 -20.60 -28.59
N THR A 170 43.50 -21.75 -29.05
CA THR A 170 44.63 -22.47 -28.44
C THR A 170 45.93 -22.39 -29.24
N ASP A 171 45.92 -21.83 -30.45
CA ASP A 171 47.10 -21.77 -31.32
C ASP A 171 47.98 -20.56 -30.97
N GLU A 172 49.06 -20.83 -30.22
CA GLU A 172 50.09 -19.85 -29.85
C GLU A 172 50.85 -19.28 -31.08
N THR A 173 50.85 -19.99 -32.22
CA THR A 173 51.57 -19.56 -33.43
C THR A 173 50.82 -18.50 -34.23
N LEU A 174 49.51 -18.36 -34.01
CA LEU A 174 48.64 -17.43 -34.74
C LEU A 174 49.03 -15.97 -34.47
N TYR A 175 49.41 -15.65 -33.23
CA TYR A 175 49.94 -14.32 -32.87
C TYR A 175 51.28 -14.05 -33.56
N SER A 176 52.15 -15.05 -33.63
CA SER A 176 53.45 -14.95 -34.33
C SER A 176 53.25 -14.71 -35.84
N ASN A 177 52.35 -15.46 -36.47
CA ASN A 177 52.04 -15.34 -37.89
C ASN A 177 51.39 -14.00 -38.24
N LEU A 178 50.54 -13.45 -37.36
CA LEU A 178 49.94 -12.12 -37.53
C LEU A 178 51.00 -11.00 -37.45
N ASN A 179 51.93 -11.10 -36.50
CA ASN A 179 53.04 -10.14 -36.39
C ASN A 179 53.94 -10.21 -37.63
N GLN A 180 54.26 -11.42 -38.10
CA GLN A 180 55.07 -11.60 -39.31
C GLN A 180 54.36 -11.08 -40.56
N THR A 181 53.06 -11.32 -40.69
CA THR A 181 52.25 -10.80 -41.80
C THR A 181 52.23 -9.28 -41.80
N THR A 182 52.07 -8.67 -40.63
CA THR A 182 52.11 -7.21 -40.47
C THR A 182 53.48 -6.64 -40.85
N ALA A 183 54.57 -7.31 -40.46
CA ALA A 183 55.93 -6.93 -40.85
C ALA A 183 56.13 -6.99 -42.37
N ASN A 184 55.67 -8.07 -43.02
CA ASN A 184 55.78 -8.25 -44.47
C ASN A 184 54.95 -7.19 -45.25
N ILE A 185 53.74 -6.87 -44.77
CA ILE A 185 52.88 -5.84 -45.37
C ILE A 185 53.55 -4.46 -45.28
N ASN A 186 54.13 -4.12 -44.14
CA ASN A 186 54.84 -2.85 -43.95
C ASN A 186 56.05 -2.74 -44.88
N GLN A 187 56.80 -3.83 -45.06
CA GLN A 187 57.93 -3.86 -45.98
C GLN A 187 57.48 -3.70 -47.45
N PHE A 188 56.48 -4.45 -47.89
CA PHE A 188 55.92 -4.35 -49.24
C PHE A 188 55.41 -2.93 -49.54
N SER A 189 54.69 -2.32 -48.59
CA SER A 189 54.17 -0.96 -48.72
C SER A 189 55.31 0.08 -48.88
N SER A 190 56.39 -0.09 -48.12
CA SER A 190 57.59 0.76 -48.23
C SER A 190 58.27 0.62 -49.58
N GLU A 191 58.48 -0.60 -50.07
CA GLU A 191 59.11 -0.87 -51.37
C GLU A 191 58.23 -0.40 -52.54
N GLY A 192 56.92 -0.63 -52.47
CA GLY A 192 55.96 -0.13 -53.47
C GLY A 192 55.92 1.40 -53.53
N THR A 193 55.97 2.07 -52.38
CA THR A 193 56.04 3.54 -52.32
C THR A 193 57.34 4.06 -52.93
N LYS A 194 58.47 3.39 -52.68
CA LYS A 194 59.76 3.72 -53.32
C LYS A 194 59.70 3.53 -54.83
N LEU A 195 59.18 2.41 -55.32
CA LEU A 195 59.03 2.14 -56.75
C LEU A 195 58.14 3.18 -57.44
N LEU A 196 57.03 3.56 -56.81
CA LEU A 196 56.14 4.60 -57.33
C LEU A 196 56.85 5.95 -57.41
N ASN A 197 57.65 6.29 -56.39
CA ASN A 197 58.46 7.50 -56.39
C ASN A 197 59.53 7.46 -57.49
N ASP A 198 60.25 6.34 -57.64
CA ASP A 198 61.28 6.15 -58.67
C ASP A 198 60.68 6.21 -60.09
N PHE A 199 59.51 5.62 -60.29
CA PHE A 199 58.77 5.69 -61.54
C PHE A 199 58.36 7.13 -61.86
N ARG A 200 57.89 7.89 -60.87
CA ARG A 200 57.56 9.32 -61.03
C ARG A 200 58.78 10.15 -61.41
N GLN A 201 59.96 9.83 -60.88
CA GLN A 201 61.20 10.56 -61.14
C GLN A 201 61.83 10.21 -62.48
N ASN A 202 61.78 8.96 -62.94
CA ASN A 202 62.39 8.55 -64.21
C ASN A 202 61.57 7.47 -64.94
N PRO A 203 60.44 7.83 -65.56
CA PRO A 203 59.55 6.85 -66.21
C PRO A 203 60.20 6.15 -67.42
N LYS A 204 61.17 6.80 -68.08
CA LYS A 204 61.90 6.24 -69.24
C LYS A 204 62.73 5.00 -68.87
N LYS A 205 63.16 4.86 -67.61
CA LYS A 205 63.88 3.66 -67.12
C LYS A 205 62.97 2.42 -67.08
N PHE A 206 61.66 2.61 -66.89
CA PHE A 206 60.71 1.53 -66.65
C PHE A 206 59.80 1.23 -67.85
N LEU A 207 59.67 2.15 -68.81
CA LEU A 207 58.84 1.97 -70.02
C LEU A 207 59.69 2.03 -71.29
N THR A 208 59.75 0.92 -72.02
CA THR A 208 60.30 0.86 -73.39
C THR A 208 59.20 0.47 -74.37
N ILE A 209 58.82 1.37 -75.27
CA ILE A 209 57.81 1.10 -76.30
C ILE A 209 58.54 0.57 -77.54
N LYS A 210 58.28 -0.68 -77.93
CA LYS A 210 58.74 -1.24 -79.21
C LYS A 210 57.63 -1.10 -80.25
N LEU A 211 57.77 -0.15 -81.16
CA LEU A 211 56.89 -0.06 -82.33
C LEU A 211 57.34 -1.09 -83.37
N LYS A 212 56.47 -2.04 -83.72
CA LYS A 212 56.60 -2.82 -84.95
C LYS A 212 55.77 -2.11 -86.02
N ILE A 213 56.44 -1.63 -87.07
CA ILE A 213 55.79 -1.11 -88.27
C ILE A 213 55.83 -2.27 -89.29
N PHE A 214 54.66 -2.62 -89.82
CA PHE A 214 54.48 -3.67 -90.83
C PHE A 214 54.95 -3.19 -92.21
#